data_AF-A0A846S1B6-F1
#
_entry.id   AF-A0A846S1B6-F1
#
_cell.length_a   1.000
_cell.length_b   1.000
_cell.length_c   1.000
_cell.angle_alpha   90.00
_cell.angle_beta   90.00
_cell.angle_gamma   90.00
#
_symmetry.space_group_name_H-M   'P 1'
#
loop_
_entity.id
_entity.type
_entity.pdbx_description
1 polymer ?
#
loop_
_entity_poly.entity_id
_entity_poly.type
_entity_poly.pdbx_seq_one_letter_code
_entity_poly.pdbx_strand_id
1 'polypeptide(L)' 'MTKLTWVSGLIITAIGVVSWILGWYLNTFTGEPGNADIGAGILLLVGMPIAALGILLVVAGAISAGVKRFRDRRARA' A
#
# COMPACT_ATOMS: atom_id res chain seq x y z
N MET A 1 17.34 7.84 2.53
CA MET A 1 16.54 7.29 1.41
C MET A 1 15.73 6.07 1.81
N THR A 2 16.33 4.95 2.27
CA THR A 2 15.58 3.73 2.63
C THR A 2 14.47 3.89 3.69
N LYS A 3 14.66 4.74 4.70
CA LYS A 3 13.61 5.06 5.71
C LYS A 3 12.39 5.73 5.08
N LEU A 4 12.60 6.65 4.14
CA LEU A 4 11.51 7.35 3.45
C LEU A 4 10.71 6.36 2.59
N THR A 5 11.39 5.50 1.83
CA THR A 5 10.75 4.46 1.00
C THR A 5 9.90 3.50 1.83
N TRP A 6 10.38 3.11 3.02
CA TRP A 6 9.62 2.29 3.98
C TRP A 6 8.36 2.99 4.50
N VAL A 7 8.51 4.23 4.96
CA VAL A 7 7.40 5.01 5.53
C VAL A 7 6.36 5.32 4.45
N SER A 8 6.79 5.76 3.27
CA SER A 8 5.90 6.00 2.13
C SER A 8 5.20 4.72 1.67
N GLY A 9 5.90 3.59 1.64
CA GLY A 9 5.31 2.29 1.30
C GLY A 9 4.21 1.90 2.28
N LEU A 10 4.45 2.02 3.59
CA LEU A 10 3.45 1.74 4.62
C LEU A 10 2.22 2.65 4.51
N ILE A 11 2.42 3.95 4.28
CA ILE A 11 1.33 4.92 4.10
C ILE A 11 0.48 4.55 2.88
N ILE A 12 1.12 4.27 1.74
CA ILE A 12 0.42 3.89 0.50
C ILE A 12 -0.35 2.58 0.70
N THR A 13 0.26 1.58 1.38
CA THR A 13 -0.43 0.33 1.71
C THR A 13 -1.66 0.58 2.56
N ALA A 14 -1.53 1.38 3.61
CA ALA A 14 -2.65 1.72 4.49
C ALA A 14 -3.77 2.43 3.73
N ILE A 15 -3.45 3.40 2.88
CA ILE A 15 -4.44 4.10 2.05
C ILE A 15 -5.17 3.12 1.13
N GLY A 16 -4.44 2.22 0.47
CA GLY A 16 -5.04 1.22 -0.42
C GLY A 16 -5.98 0.26 0.32
N VAL A 17 -5.54 -0.28 1.46
CA VAL A 17 -6.35 -1.17 2.30
C VAL A 17 -7.59 -0.46 2.83
N VAL A 18 -7.45 0.76 3.35
CA VAL A 18 -8.60 1.55 3.84
C VAL A 18 -9.58 1.84 2.71
N SER A 19 -9.09 2.18 1.52
CA SER A 19 -9.94 2.43 0.34
C SER A 19 -10.71 1.17 -0.07
N TRP A 20 -10.05 0.01 -0.07
CA TRP A 20 -10.69 -1.26 -0.38
C TRP A 20 -11.77 -1.63 0.64
N ILE A 21 -11.46 -1.53 1.94
CA ILE A 21 -12.41 -1.80 3.02
C ILE A 21 -13.60 -0.82 2.95
N LEU A 22 -13.34 0.46 2.68
CA LEU A 22 -14.38 1.47 2.54
C LEU A 22 -15.28 1.17 1.34
N GLY A 23 -14.71 0.82 0.19
CA GLY A 23 -15.48 0.41 -0.99
C GLY A 23 -16.36 -0.82 -0.69
N TRP A 24 -15.82 -1.82 -0.02
CA TRP A 24 -16.57 -3.00 0.42
C TRP A 24 -17.72 -2.63 1.37
N TYR A 25 -17.44 -1.79 2.36
CA TYR A 25 -18.43 -1.33 3.33
C TYR A 25 -19.57 -0.56 2.65
N LEU A 26 -19.24 0.38 1.76
CA LEU A 26 -20.23 1.16 1.04
C LEU A 26 -21.12 0.27 0.14
N ASN A 27 -20.50 -0.65 -0.60
CA ASN A 27 -21.24 -1.58 -1.46
C ASN A 27 -22.14 -2.53 -0.64
N THR A 28 -21.72 -2.95 0.56
CA THR A 28 -22.46 -3.90 1.39
C THR A 28 -23.58 -3.25 2.22
N PHE A 29 -23.31 -2.08 2.81
CA PHE A 29 -24.18 -1.50 3.84
C PHE A 29 -24.90 -0.22 3.44
N THR A 30 -24.39 0.49 2.44
CA THR A 30 -25.07 1.73 1.99
C THR A 30 -26.02 1.46 0.84
N GLY A 31 -25.69 0.55 -0.08
CA GLY A 31 -26.65 -0.07 -1.02
C GLY A 31 -27.63 0.87 -1.74
N GLU A 32 -27.31 2.16 -1.84
CA GLU A 32 -28.17 3.16 -2.46
C GLU A 32 -28.05 2.99 -3.99
N PRO A 33 -29.15 2.68 -4.69
CA PRO A 33 -29.09 2.49 -6.13
C PRO A 33 -28.69 3.81 -6.81
N GLY A 34 -27.51 3.85 -7.44
CA GLY A 34 -27.01 5.02 -8.17
C GLY A 34 -25.51 5.30 -7.98
N ASN A 35 -25.16 6.59 -7.88
CA ASN A 35 -23.77 7.07 -7.88
C ASN A 35 -22.90 6.57 -6.70
N ALA A 36 -23.52 6.25 -5.56
CA ALA A 36 -22.82 5.70 -4.40
C ALA A 36 -22.18 4.33 -4.71
N ASP A 37 -22.85 3.53 -5.54
CA ASP A 37 -22.40 2.19 -5.93
C ASP A 37 -21.23 2.23 -6.92
N ILE A 38 -21.21 3.24 -7.80
CA ILE A 38 -20.08 3.51 -8.70
C ILE A 38 -18.83 3.90 -7.91
N GLY A 39 -18.98 4.81 -6.93
CA GLY A 39 -17.87 5.22 -6.06
C GLY A 39 -17.32 4.06 -5.22
N ALA A 40 -18.22 3.24 -4.67
CA ALA A 40 -17.86 2.03 -3.92
C ALA A 40 -17.12 1.01 -4.79
N GLY A 41 -17.59 0.79 -6.03
CA GLY A 41 -16.96 -0.09 -7.00
C GLY A 41 -15.55 0.38 -7.40
N ILE A 42 -15.35 1.68 -7.61
CA ILE A 42 -14.03 2.25 -7.91
C ILE A 42 -13.07 2.06 -6.72
N LEU A 43 -13.55 2.32 -5.49
CA LEU A 43 -12.75 2.14 -4.28
C LEU A 43 -12.32 0.67 -4.07
N LEU A 44 -13.23 -0.28 -4.32
CA LEU A 44 -12.93 -1.71 -4.33
C LEU A 44 -11.89 -2.08 -5.39
N LEU A 45 -12.07 -1.60 -6.62
CA LEU A 45 -11.20 -1.94 -7.74
C LEU A 45 -9.78 -1.37 -7.56
N VAL A 46 -9.68 -0.13 -7.08
CA VAL A 46 -8.41 0.62 -7.04
C VAL A 46 -7.68 0.44 -5.70
N GLY A 47 -8.39 0.17 -4.61
CA GLY A 47 -7.80 0.03 -3.28
C GLY A 47 -6.74 -1.09 -3.18
N MET A 48 -7.04 -2.28 -3.72
CA MET A 48 -6.11 -3.42 -3.74
C MET A 48 -4.84 -3.17 -4.57
N PRO A 49 -4.92 -2.64 -5.82
CA PRO A 49 -3.74 -2.21 -6.56
C PRO A 49 -2.87 -1.18 -5.83
N ILE A 50 -3.47 -0.16 -5.20
CA ILE A 50 -2.72 0.81 -4.40
C ILE A 50 -2.03 0.10 -3.22
N ALA A 51 -2.73 -0.78 -2.52
CA ALA A 51 -2.17 -1.52 -1.40
C ALA A 51 -0.95 -2.35 -1.81
N ALA A 52 -1.05 -3.06 -2.94
CA ALA A 52 0.01 -3.86 -3.52
C ALA A 52 1.25 -3.01 -3.89
N LEU A 53 1.05 -1.84 -4.49
CA LEU A 53 2.14 -0.91 -4.79
C LEU A 53 2.86 -0.44 -3.52
N GLY A 54 2.13 -0.14 -2.46
CA GLY A 54 2.72 0.20 -1.17
C GLY A 54 3.58 -0.95 -0.61
N ILE A 55 3.10 -2.20 -0.71
CA ILE A 55 3.82 -3.39 -0.24
C ILE A 55 5.13 -3.54 -1.02
N LEU A 56 5.09 -3.37 -2.35
CA LEU A 56 6.30 -3.43 -3.19
C LEU A 56 7.34 -2.40 -2.75
N LEU A 57 6.93 -1.18 -2.39
CA LEU A 57 7.83 -0.16 -1.87
C LEU A 57 8.43 -0.54 -0.51
N VAL A 58 7.65 -1.14 0.39
CA VAL A 58 8.16 -1.66 1.67
C VAL A 58 9.20 -2.75 1.43
N VAL A 59 8.91 -3.72 0.55
CA VAL A 59 9.83 -4.81 0.21
C VAL A 59 11.11 -4.28 -0.43
N ALA A 60 11.01 -3.34 -1.39
CA ALA A 60 12.17 -2.70 -2.00
C ALA A 60 13.01 -1.92 -0.98
N GLY A 61 12.35 -1.23 -0.04
CA GLY A 61 12.99 -0.59 1.10
C GLY A 61 13.73 -1.58 2.01
N ALA A 62 13.15 -2.76 2.24
CA ALA A 62 13.73 -3.81 3.07
C ALA A 62 14.99 -4.40 2.44
N ILE A 63 14.90 -4.74 1.15
CA ILE A 63 16.00 -5.30 0.36
C ILE A 63 17.16 -4.30 0.31
N SER A 64 16.88 -3.04 -0.02
CA SER A 64 17.91 -2.00 -0.11
C SER A 64 18.62 -1.75 1.24
N ALA A 65 17.88 -1.81 2.36
CA ALA A 65 18.48 -1.72 3.69
C ALA A 65 19.37 -2.93 4.02
N GLY A 66 18.93 -4.15 3.66
CA GLY A 66 19.70 -5.39 3.84
C GLY A 66 20.99 -5.39 3.02
N VAL A 67 20.92 -5.03 1.74
CA VAL A 67 22.08 -4.91 0.84
C VAL A 67 23.07 -3.88 1.36
N LYS A 68 22.61 -2.71 1.81
CA LYS A 68 23.50 -1.69 2.39
C LYS A 68 24.22 -2.23 3.63
N ARG A 69 23.50 -2.91 4.53
CA ARG A 69 24.09 -3.48 5.75
C ARG A 69 25.13 -4.55 5.44
N PHE A 70 24.91 -5.38 4.42
CA PHE A 70 25.89 -6.38 4.00
C PHE A 70 27.15 -5.74 3.41
N ARG A 71 27.00 -4.74 2.54
CA ARG A 71 28.12 -4.00 1.97
C ARG A 71 28.94 -3.28 3.03
N ASP A 72 28.28 -2.60 3.98
CA ASP A 72 28.95 -1.87 5.05
C ASP A 72 29.70 -2.82 6.01
N ARG A 73 29.23 -4.06 6.18
CA ARG A 73 29.97 -5.10 6.93
C ARG A 73 31.20 -5.58 6.18
N ARG A 74 31.08 -5.79 4.86
CA ARG A 74 32.19 -6.26 4.01
C ARG A 74 33.31 -5.23 3.86
N ALA A 75 32.98 -3.93 3.92
CA ALA A 75 33.97 -2.85 3.88
C ALA A 75 34.70 -2.62 5.21
N ARG A 76 34.23 -3.23 6.31
CA ARG A 76 34.84 -3.13 7.65
C ARG A 76 35.60 -4.40 8.05
N ALA A 77 35.56 -5.44 7.23
CA ALA A 77 36.32 -6.68 7.38
C ALA A 77 37.54 -6.62 6.46
#